data_AF-A0A7W0BTW5-F1
#
_entry.id   AF-A0A7W0BTW5-F1
#
_cell.length_a   1.000
_cell.length_b   1.000
_cell.length_c   1.000
_cell.angle_alpha   90.00
_cell.angle_beta   90.00
_cell.angle_gamma   90.00
#
_symmetry.space_group_name_H-M   'P 1'
#
loop_
_entity.id
_entity.type
_entity.pdbx_description
1 polymer ?
#
loop_
_entity_poly.entity_id
_entity_poly.type
_entity_poly.pdbx_seq_one_letter_code
_entity_poly.pdbx_strand_id
1 'polypeptide(L)' 'MGKALFEQLSVEEQELLLHLLFNQDYALELVSCELYDIENGHKQVEETHYKKLIKLYDRLRETSM' A
#
# COMPACT_ATOMS: atom_id res chain seq x y z
N MET A 1 3.07 15.81 -2.93
CA MET A 1 2.55 16.26 -1.61
C MET A 1 2.54 15.17 -0.55
N GLY A 2 2.17 13.91 -0.87
CA GLY A 2 2.06 12.85 0.15
C GLY A 2 3.34 12.51 0.95
N LYS A 3 4.53 12.52 0.32
CA LYS A 3 5.79 12.20 1.00
C LYS A 3 6.15 13.19 2.12
N ALA A 4 5.98 14.48 1.87
CA ALA A 4 6.27 15.53 2.86
C ALA A 4 5.29 15.51 4.03
N LEU A 5 4.04 15.12 3.79
CA LEU A 5 3.05 14.96 4.85
C LEU A 5 3.36 13.71 5.70
N PHE A 6 3.74 12.60 5.08
CA PHE A 6 4.12 11.37 5.79
C PHE A 6 5.28 11.60 6.76
N GLU A 7 6.28 12.39 6.36
CA GLU A 7 7.45 12.74 7.19
C GLU A 7 7.11 13.70 8.35
N GLN A 8 5.94 14.35 8.33
CA GLN A 8 5.47 15.25 9.40
C GLN A 8 4.58 14.55 10.43
N LEU A 9 4.03 13.38 10.09
CA LEU A 9 3.20 12.61 10.99
C LEU A 9 4.05 11.93 12.05
N SER A 10 3.57 11.94 13.29
CA SER A 10 4.10 11.08 14.34
C SER A 10 3.86 9.61 13.98
N VAL A 11 4.60 8.71 14.65
CA VAL A 11 4.41 7.25 14.46
C VAL A 11 2.97 6.84 14.80
N GLU A 12 2.40 7.43 15.85
CA GLU A 12 1.03 7.18 16.30
C GLU A 12 0.00 7.62 15.24
N GLU A 13 0.23 8.76 14.59
CA GLU A 13 -0.63 9.26 13.52
C GLU A 13 -0.54 8.40 12.26
N GLN A 14 0.65 7.90 11.93
CA GLN A 14 0.84 6.96 10.83
C GLN A 14 0.11 5.64 11.10
N GLU A 15 0.22 5.09 12.31
CA GLU A 15 -0.50 3.87 12.72
C GLU A 15 -2.02 4.07 12.68
N LEU A 16 -2.52 5.21 13.17
CA LEU A 16 -3.94 5.53 13.11
C LEU A 16 -4.48 5.55 11.67
N LEU A 17 -3.73 6.16 10.74
CA LEU A 17 -4.09 6.18 9.32
C LEU A 17 -4.08 4.79 8.71
N LEU A 18 -3.08 3.96 9.04
CA LEU A 18 -3.04 2.56 8.60
C LEU A 18 -4.25 1.78 9.12
N HIS A 19 -4.61 1.94 10.39
CA HIS A 19 -5.80 1.29 10.96
C HIS A 19 -7.09 1.70 10.24
N LEU A 20 -7.25 2.98 9.90
CA LEU A 20 -8.41 3.44 9.14
C LEU A 20 -8.47 2.83 7.74
N LEU A 21 -7.33 2.73 7.05
CA LEU A 21 -7.24 2.09 5.73
C LEU A 21 -7.58 0.60 5.77
N PHE A 22 -7.14 -0.11 6.81
CA PHE A 22 -7.49 -1.52 7.00
C PHE A 22 -8.97 -1.72 7.34
N ASN A 23 -9.53 -0.92 8.24
CA ASN A 23 -10.93 -1.05 8.65
C ASN A 23 -11.94 -0.75 7.53
N GLN A 24 -11.53 -0.03 6.49
CA GLN A 24 -12.37 0.34 5.36
C GLN A 24 -12.09 -0.51 4.11
N ASP A 25 -11.29 -1.59 4.24
CA ASP A 25 -10.85 -2.47 3.14
C ASP A 25 -10.09 -1.77 1.99
N TYR A 26 -9.76 -0.48 2.14
CA TYR A 26 -9.04 0.29 1.14
C TYR A 26 -7.58 -0.12 0.99
N ALA A 27 -6.99 -0.75 2.02
CA ALA A 27 -5.61 -1.20 1.95
C ALA A 27 -5.37 -2.20 0.80
N LEU A 28 -6.28 -3.17 0.62
CA LEU A 28 -6.18 -4.16 -0.47
C LEU A 28 -6.41 -3.51 -1.83
N GLU A 29 -7.38 -2.60 -1.93
CA GLU A 29 -7.68 -1.87 -3.17
C GLU A 29 -6.49 -1.03 -3.63
N LEU A 30 -5.87 -0.26 -2.71
CA LEU A 30 -4.71 0.58 -3.01
C LEU A 30 -3.53 -0.25 -3.53
N VAL A 31 -3.24 -1.38 -2.89
CA VAL A 31 -2.15 -2.28 -3.35
C VAL A 31 -2.49 -2.91 -4.69
N SER A 32 -3.75 -3.26 -4.94
CA SER A 32 -4.21 -3.81 -6.23
C SER A 32 -4.05 -2.82 -7.38
N CYS A 33 -4.46 -1.56 -7.17
CA CYS A 33 -4.29 -0.49 -8.15
C CYS A 33 -2.81 -0.23 -8.47
N GLU A 34 -1.96 -0.18 -7.43
CA GLU A 34 -0.53 0.02 -7.59
C GLU A 34 0.12 -1.13 -8.41
N LEU A 35 -0.25 -2.38 -8.12
CA LEU A 35 0.21 -3.54 -8.89
C LEU A 35 -0.29 -3.49 -10.34
N TYR A 36 -1.56 -3.15 -10.56
CA TYR A 36 -2.13 -3.00 -11.90
C TYR A 36 -1.35 -1.97 -12.73
N ASP A 37 -1.03 -0.81 -12.14
CA ASP A 37 -0.26 0.22 -12.83
C ASP A 37 1.16 -0.24 -13.18
N ILE A 38 1.79 -1.02 -12.30
CA ILE A 38 3.13 -1.58 -12.55
C ILE A 38 3.07 -2.63 -13.67
N GLU A 39 2.13 -3.57 -13.61
CA GLU A 39 2.02 -4.69 -14.54
C GLU A 39 1.62 -4.26 -15.96
N ASN A 40 0.87 -3.17 -16.08
CA ASN A 40 0.50 -2.57 -17.36
C ASN A 40 1.52 -1.53 -17.87
N GLY A 41 2.62 -1.32 -17.15
CA GLY A 41 3.68 -0.39 -17.54
C GLY A 41 3.32 1.08 -17.39
N HIS A 42 2.24 1.41 -16.67
CA HIS A 42 1.89 2.77 -16.27
C HIS A 42 2.84 3.32 -15.20
N LYS A 43 3.47 2.42 -14.43
CA LYS A 43 4.44 2.76 -13.37
C LYS A 43 5.67 1.86 -13.44
N GLN A 44 6.86 2.45 -13.46
CA GLN A 44 8.10 1.70 -13.35
C GLN A 44 8.62 1.73 -11.91
N VAL A 45 8.87 0.55 -11.36
CA VAL A 45 9.47 0.37 -10.03
C VAL A 45 10.60 -0.65 -10.10
N GLU A 46 11.53 -0.55 -9.18
CA GLU A 46 12.58 -1.57 -9.00
C GLU A 46 11.96 -2.93 -8.70
N GLU A 47 12.56 -4.02 -9.21
CA GLU A 47 12.08 -5.39 -9.03
C GLU A 47 11.91 -5.74 -7.53
N THR A 48 12.78 -5.19 -6.68
CA THR A 48 12.70 -5.37 -5.22
C THR A 48 11.45 -4.72 -4.61
N HIS A 49 10.98 -3.60 -5.16
CA HIS A 49 9.79 -2.91 -4.71
C HIS A 49 8.53 -3.65 -5.16
N TYR A 50 8.49 -4.10 -6.41
CA TYR A 50 7.41 -4.93 -6.93
C TYR A 50 7.22 -6.22 -6.11
N LYS A 51 8.31 -6.93 -5.80
CA LYS A 51 8.26 -8.12 -4.92
C LYS A 51 7.73 -7.84 -3.52
N LYS A 52 7.97 -6.65 -2.96
CA LYS A 52 7.41 -6.23 -1.67
C LYS A 52 5.90 -5.98 -1.78
N LEU A 53 5.45 -5.36 -2.86
CA LEU A 53 4.04 -5.11 -3.11
C LEU A 53 3.25 -6.42 -3.29
N ILE A 54 3.77 -7.40 -4.04
CA ILE A 54 3.13 -8.73 -4.15
C ILE A 54 2.99 -9.38 -2.78
N LYS A 55 4.07 -9.43 -1.99
CA LYS A 55 4.03 -10.02 -0.64
C LYS A 55 3.04 -9.32 0.28
N LEU A 56 2.88 -8.01 0.12
CA LEU A 56 1.89 -7.24 0.87
C LEU A 56 0.47 -7.58 0.40
N TYR A 57 0.23 -7.63 -0.90
CA TYR A 57 -1.05 -8.02 -1.49
C TYR A 57 -1.51 -9.40 -1.00
N ASP A 58 -0.63 -10.40 -1.04
CA ASP A 58 -0.94 -11.76 -0.59
C ASP A 58 -1.39 -11.76 0.88
N ARG A 59 -0.66 -11.05 1.75
CA ARG A 59 -1.00 -10.94 3.18
C ARG A 59 -2.33 -10.23 3.43
N LEU A 60 -2.60 -9.16 2.70
CA LEU A 60 -3.86 -8.43 2.83
C LEU A 60 -5.03 -9.29 2.38
N ARG A 61 -4.87 -9.99 1.25
CA ARG A 61 -5.89 -10.90 0.74
C ARG A 61 -6.19 -12.07 1.68
N GLU A 62 -5.16 -12.64 2.31
CA GLU A 62 -5.33 -13.70 3.31
C GLU A 62 -6.06 -13.22 4.57
N THR A 63 -5.87 -11.96 4.95
CA THR A 63 -6.48 -11.36 6.15
C THR A 63 -7.93 -10.91 5.91
N SER A 64 -8.30 -10.60 4.67
CA SER A 64 -9.65 -10.22 4.26
C SER A 64 -10.56 -11.42 3.93
N MET A 65 -10.06 -12.66 4.01
CA MET A 65 -10.81 -13.92 3.82
C MET A 65 -11.21 -14.54 5.16
#